data_AF-A0A1H7YTR2-F1
#
_entry.id   AF-A0A1H7YTR2-F1
#
_cell.length_a   1.000
_cell.length_b   1.000
_cell.length_c   1.000
_cell.angle_alpha   90.00
_cell.angle_beta   90.00
_cell.angle_gamma   90.00
#
_symmetry.space_group_name_H-M   'P 1'
#
loop_
_entity.id
_entity.type
_entity.pdbx_description
1 polymer ?
#
loop_
_entity_poly.entity_id
_entity_poly.type
_entity_poly.pdbx_seq_one_letter_code
_entity_poly.pdbx_strand_id
1 'polypeptide(L)'
;MKEIKLFEQKQVRTHWNNDEEKWYFSIIDVIEVLTGSDNPRRYWSDLKIKLKKEGSEVYENIVQLKMLSTDKKMRLTDVANTEQLLRLIQSIPSPKAEPFKQWLAKVGYERIEELEDPEIGIDRLMETYLKKGYSRSWINQRLKSIEIRKELTDEWENRGVQKGTEYAILTDEITKAWSGNTVKSYKNLKGLKKENLRDNMTNMELVLNMLAEATTTEISKEKQPNNFNENKAIAKQGGTIAGNTRKQIEAKTGKKIVTSLNAQSQIKDKTKE
;
A
#
# COMPACT_ATOMS: atom_id res chain seq x y z
N MET A 1 16.26 -4.39 15.70
CA MET A 1 16.36 -5.30 14.54
C MET A 1 17.34 -4.69 13.56
N LYS A 2 18.38 -5.43 13.14
CA LYS A 2 19.21 -4.99 12.01
C LYS A 2 18.27 -4.84 10.81
N GLU A 3 18.04 -3.62 10.36
CA GLU A 3 17.43 -3.37 9.06
C GLU A 3 18.14 -4.26 8.04
N ILE A 4 17.39 -4.84 7.11
CA ILE A 4 17.94 -5.62 6.02
C ILE A 4 18.74 -4.64 5.14
N LYS A 5 19.98 -4.34 5.55
CA LYS A 5 20.97 -3.51 4.84
C LYS A 5 21.55 -4.23 3.62
N LEU A 6 20.76 -5.13 3.01
CA LEU A 6 21.24 -6.00 1.95
C LEU A 6 21.47 -5.24 0.63
N PHE A 7 20.83 -4.07 0.47
CA PHE A 7 20.87 -3.29 -0.77
C PHE A 7 21.69 -1.99 -0.67
N GLU A 8 22.29 -1.67 0.49
CA GLU A 8 22.91 -0.35 0.72
C GLU A 8 24.28 -0.17 0.03
N GLN A 9 24.98 -1.25 -0.36
CA GLN A 9 26.35 -1.15 -0.90
C GLN A 9 26.44 -1.15 -2.43
N LYS A 10 25.41 -1.63 -3.15
CA LYS A 10 25.34 -1.60 -4.62
C LYS A 10 23.92 -1.25 -5.06
N GLN A 11 23.81 -0.26 -5.95
CA GLN A 11 22.53 0.20 -6.46
C GLN A 11 21.93 -0.85 -7.42
N VAL A 12 20.81 -1.45 -7.03
CA VAL A 12 20.00 -2.29 -7.93
C VAL A 12 19.23 -1.39 -8.88
N ARG A 13 19.34 -1.62 -10.19
CA ARG A 13 18.56 -0.85 -11.17
C ARG A 13 17.09 -1.23 -11.08
N THR A 14 16.25 -0.19 -11.04
CA THR A 14 14.80 -0.31 -10.91
C THR A 14 14.08 0.40 -12.04
N HIS A 15 12.95 -0.15 -12.48
CA HIS A 15 12.04 0.49 -13.42
C HIS A 15 10.62 0.46 -12.87
N TRP A 16 9.92 1.58 -12.95
CA TRP A 16 8.52 1.69 -12.56
C TRP A 16 7.64 1.54 -13.80
N ASN A 17 6.81 0.49 -13.83
CA ASN A 17 5.78 0.31 -14.84
C ASN A 17 4.47 0.96 -14.35
N ASN A 18 3.98 1.97 -15.07
CA ASN A 18 2.74 2.69 -14.73
C ASN A 18 1.48 1.86 -14.99
N ASP A 19 1.47 1.03 -16.04
CA ASP A 19 0.27 0.30 -16.47
C ASP A 19 -0.06 -0.84 -15.50
N GLU A 20 0.97 -1.53 -15.02
CA GLU A 20 0.84 -2.60 -14.03
C GLU A 20 0.94 -2.11 -12.59
N GLU A 21 1.30 -0.84 -12.40
CA GLU A 21 1.69 -0.28 -11.12
C GLU A 21 2.70 -1.19 -10.38
N LYS A 22 3.77 -1.64 -11.05
CA LYS A 22 4.77 -2.55 -10.46
C LYS A 22 6.19 -2.00 -10.58
N TRP A 23 6.99 -2.28 -9.57
CA TRP A 23 8.44 -2.10 -9.63
C TRP A 23 9.08 -3.34 -10.23
N TYR A 24 9.95 -3.12 -11.20
CA TYR A 24 10.80 -4.12 -11.82
C TYR A 24 12.26 -3.90 -11.41
N PHE A 25 12.94 -4.98 -11.09
CA PHE A 25 14.33 -4.98 -10.60
C PHE A 25 15.21 -5.76 -11.56
N SER A 26 16.42 -5.27 -11.85
CA SER A 26 17.37 -6.03 -12.65
C SER A 26 17.81 -7.30 -11.92
N ILE A 27 17.60 -8.45 -12.55
CA ILE A 27 17.96 -9.75 -11.95
C ILE A 27 19.47 -9.89 -11.80
N ILE A 28 20.24 -9.40 -12.77
CA ILE A 28 21.70 -9.48 -12.76
C ILE A 28 22.26 -8.69 -11.57
N ASP A 29 21.75 -7.48 -11.32
CA ASP A 29 22.21 -6.64 -10.22
C ASP A 29 21.87 -7.27 -8.86
N VAL A 30 20.68 -7.88 -8.74
CA VAL A 30 20.30 -8.59 -7.52
C VAL A 30 21.18 -9.82 -7.30
N ILE A 31 21.48 -10.59 -8.35
CA ILE A 31 22.44 -11.70 -8.26
C ILE A 31 23.81 -11.21 -7.81
N GLU A 32 24.30 -10.11 -8.36
CA GLU A 32 25.58 -9.53 -7.98
C GLU A 32 25.61 -9.17 -6.49
N VAL A 33 24.56 -8.52 -5.98
CA VAL A 33 24.41 -8.18 -4.56
C VAL A 33 24.38 -9.43 -3.67
N LEU A 34 23.54 -10.40 -4.04
CA LEU A 34 23.24 -11.58 -3.23
C LEU A 34 24.28 -12.70 -3.34
N THR A 35 25.20 -12.63 -4.29
CA THR A 35 26.25 -13.63 -4.48
C THR A 35 27.65 -13.06 -4.32
N GLY A 36 27.84 -11.77 -4.63
CA GLY A 36 29.17 -11.19 -4.80
C GLY A 36 29.92 -11.70 -6.02
N SER A 37 29.25 -12.37 -6.97
CA SER A 37 29.87 -12.92 -8.17
C SER A 37 30.50 -11.84 -9.04
N ASP A 38 31.74 -12.07 -9.49
CA ASP A 38 32.43 -11.22 -10.48
C ASP A 38 31.79 -11.33 -11.89
N ASN A 39 31.01 -12.39 -12.14
CA ASN A 39 30.28 -12.58 -13.38
C ASN A 39 28.81 -12.97 -13.10
N PRO A 40 27.98 -11.99 -12.69
CA PRO A 40 26.58 -12.24 -12.32
C PRO A 40 25.72 -12.67 -13.53
N ARG A 41 26.13 -12.33 -14.77
CA ARG A 41 25.45 -12.79 -15.99
C ARG A 41 25.61 -14.29 -16.21
N ARG A 42 26.82 -14.82 -16.05
CA ARG A 42 27.07 -16.26 -16.14
C ARG A 42 26.33 -17.00 -15.04
N TYR A 43 26.41 -16.50 -13.81
CA TYR A 43 25.67 -17.05 -12.67
C TYR A 43 24.17 -17.11 -12.98
N TRP A 44 23.60 -16.05 -13.54
CA TRP A 44 22.20 -16.03 -13.94
C TRP A 44 21.86 -17.08 -15.00
N SER A 45 22.70 -17.24 -16.04
CA SER A 45 22.51 -18.27 -17.06
C SER A 45 22.51 -19.68 -16.45
N ASP A 46 23.44 -19.96 -15.54
CA ASP A 46 23.53 -21.26 -14.87
C ASP A 46 22.29 -21.49 -13.96
N LEU A 47 21.86 -20.47 -13.23
CA LEU A 47 20.66 -20.52 -12.40
C LEU A 47 19.39 -20.75 -13.24
N LYS A 48 19.27 -20.13 -14.42
CA LYS A 48 18.15 -20.36 -15.35
C LYS A 48 18.07 -21.82 -15.78
N ILE A 49 19.21 -22.43 -16.13
CA ILE A 49 19.27 -23.84 -16.52
C ILE A 49 18.79 -24.73 -15.36
N LYS A 50 19.23 -24.42 -14.13
CA LYS A 50 18.80 -25.14 -12.93
C LYS A 50 17.30 -25.00 -12.70
N LEU A 51 16.76 -23.78 -12.71
CA LEU A 51 15.33 -23.52 -12.53
C LEU A 51 14.47 -24.25 -13.56
N LYS A 52 14.90 -24.27 -14.83
CA LYS A 52 14.20 -25.00 -15.88
C LYS A 52 14.18 -26.51 -15.64
N LYS A 53 15.27 -27.09 -15.13
CA LYS A 53 15.33 -28.52 -14.76
C LYS A 53 14.43 -28.86 -13.57
N GLU A 54 14.26 -27.92 -12.64
CA GLU A 54 13.38 -28.06 -11.47
C GLU A 54 11.89 -27.85 -11.80
N GLY A 55 11.54 -27.52 -13.05
CA GLY A 55 10.16 -27.20 -13.44
C GLY A 55 9.67 -25.86 -12.91
N SER A 56 10.57 -24.93 -12.55
CA SER A 56 10.20 -23.63 -12.02
C SER A 56 9.73 -22.68 -13.13
N GLU A 57 8.44 -22.32 -13.10
CA GLU A 57 7.80 -21.35 -14.00
C GLU A 57 8.28 -19.90 -13.81
N VAL A 58 9.05 -19.62 -12.75
CA VAL A 58 9.62 -18.29 -12.49
C VAL A 58 10.39 -17.77 -13.70
N TYR A 59 11.08 -18.65 -14.41
CA TYR A 59 11.82 -18.28 -15.61
C TYR A 59 10.89 -17.88 -16.77
N GLU A 60 9.78 -18.58 -16.96
CA GLU A 60 8.85 -18.37 -18.09
C GLU A 60 8.14 -17.02 -17.99
N ASN A 61 8.03 -16.48 -16.77
CA ASN A 61 7.38 -15.21 -16.48
C ASN A 61 8.33 -14.00 -16.40
N ILE A 62 9.62 -14.18 -16.66
CA ILE A 62 10.59 -13.08 -16.65
C ILE A 62 10.50 -12.29 -17.95
N VAL A 63 10.36 -10.96 -17.81
CA VAL A 63 10.33 -10.02 -18.94
C VAL A 63 11.67 -9.33 -19.10
N GLN A 64 11.90 -8.75 -20.28
CA GLN A 64 13.09 -7.94 -20.56
C GLN A 64 12.71 -6.48 -20.71
N LEU A 65 13.41 -5.60 -20.00
CA LEU A 65 13.25 -4.15 -20.12
C LEU A 65 14.58 -3.49 -20.46
N LYS A 66 14.50 -2.35 -21.18
CA LYS A 66 15.67 -1.50 -21.42
C LYS A 66 16.01 -0.75 -20.14
N MET A 67 17.20 -1.00 -19.58
CA MET A 67 17.72 -0.29 -18.42
C MET A 67 19.08 0.34 -18.75
N LEU A 68 19.43 1.41 -18.03
CA LEU A 68 20.73 2.06 -18.16
C LEU A 68 21.83 1.07 -17.71
N SER A 69 22.84 0.89 -18.52
CA SER A 69 24.00 0.04 -18.23
C SER A 69 25.18 0.87 -17.73
N THR A 70 26.22 0.23 -17.21
CA THR A 70 27.44 0.88 -16.69
C THR A 70 28.16 1.74 -17.74
N ASP A 71 28.02 1.40 -19.02
CA ASP A 71 28.49 2.15 -20.19
C ASP A 71 27.58 3.34 -20.58
N LYS A 72 26.61 3.72 -19.73
CA LYS A 72 25.60 4.77 -19.96
C LYS A 72 24.71 4.53 -21.18
N LYS A 73 24.69 3.31 -21.74
CA LYS A 73 23.80 2.93 -22.85
C LYS A 73 22.58 2.17 -22.33
N MET A 74 21.45 2.31 -23.01
CA MET A 74 20.25 1.52 -22.72
C MET A 74 20.42 0.11 -23.30
N ARG A 75 20.33 -0.92 -22.45
CA ARG A 75 20.44 -2.33 -22.85
C ARG A 75 19.24 -3.11 -22.33
N LEU A 76 18.81 -4.12 -23.09
CA LEU A 76 17.84 -5.09 -22.59
C LEU A 76 18.47 -5.92 -21.46
N THR A 77 17.73 -6.09 -20.38
CA THR A 77 18.10 -6.94 -19.25
C THR A 77 16.88 -7.69 -18.76
N ASP A 78 17.10 -8.93 -18.30
CA ASP A 78 16.08 -9.70 -17.59
C ASP A 78 15.73 -8.97 -16.29
N VAL A 79 14.43 -8.78 -16.04
CA VAL A 79 13.90 -8.10 -14.85
C VAL A 79 12.84 -8.96 -14.17
N ALA A 80 12.71 -8.77 -12.86
CA ALA A 80 11.68 -9.43 -12.06
C ALA A 80 10.89 -8.39 -11.27
N ASN A 81 9.59 -8.60 -11.11
CA ASN A 81 8.81 -7.87 -10.11
C ASN A 81 9.10 -8.41 -8.70
N THR A 82 8.54 -7.79 -7.65
CA THR A 82 8.83 -8.17 -6.26
C THR A 82 8.56 -9.66 -5.97
N GLU A 83 7.40 -10.18 -6.37
CA GLU A 83 7.02 -11.58 -6.10
C GLU A 83 7.98 -12.58 -6.76
N GLN A 84 8.26 -12.36 -8.05
CA GLN A 84 9.22 -13.14 -8.82
C GLN A 84 10.61 -13.08 -8.19
N LEU A 85 11.00 -11.92 -7.68
CA LEU A 85 12.28 -11.72 -7.02
C LEU A 85 12.36 -12.51 -5.71
N LEU A 86 11.34 -12.43 -4.85
CA LEU A 86 11.31 -13.19 -3.60
C LEU A 86 11.43 -14.70 -3.87
N ARG A 87 10.75 -15.20 -4.90
CA ARG A 87 10.87 -16.61 -5.30
C ARG A 87 12.23 -16.96 -5.87
N LEU A 88 12.83 -16.08 -6.67
CA LEU A 88 14.16 -16.28 -7.25
C LEU A 88 15.25 -16.37 -6.17
N ILE A 89 15.18 -15.50 -5.16
CA ILE A 89 16.17 -15.43 -4.07
C ILE A 89 16.30 -16.77 -3.35
N GLN A 90 15.19 -17.50 -3.16
CA GLN A 90 15.20 -18.82 -2.53
C GLN A 90 16.12 -19.81 -3.26
N SER A 91 16.23 -19.69 -4.58
CA SER A 91 17.04 -20.56 -5.43
C SER A 91 18.52 -20.15 -5.53
N ILE A 92 18.97 -19.06 -4.87
CA ILE A 92 20.36 -18.60 -4.88
C ILE A 92 21.16 -19.27 -3.74
N PRO A 93 22.05 -20.24 -4.01
CA PRO A 93 22.90 -20.87 -2.98
C PRO A 93 24.10 -19.98 -2.62
N SER A 94 23.88 -18.88 -1.89
CA SER A 94 24.96 -18.00 -1.43
C SER A 94 24.81 -17.66 0.06
N PRO A 95 25.92 -17.63 0.84
CA PRO A 95 25.92 -17.11 2.21
C PRO A 95 25.41 -15.67 2.32
N LYS A 96 25.57 -14.85 1.28
CA LYS A 96 25.06 -13.47 1.25
C LYS A 96 23.54 -13.40 1.09
N ALA A 97 22.92 -14.42 0.50
CA ALA A 97 21.46 -14.52 0.40
C ALA A 97 20.83 -15.07 1.68
N GLU A 98 21.60 -15.79 2.52
CA GLU A 98 21.09 -16.50 3.70
C GLU A 98 20.31 -15.61 4.69
N PRO A 99 20.78 -14.41 5.07
CA PRO A 99 20.00 -13.53 5.95
C PRO A 99 18.62 -13.17 5.38
N PHE A 100 18.52 -13.05 4.05
CA PHE A 100 17.25 -12.77 3.38
C PHE A 100 16.34 -13.99 3.37
N LYS A 101 16.89 -15.19 3.17
CA LYS A 101 16.13 -16.44 3.23
C LYS A 101 15.60 -16.71 4.63
N GLN A 102 16.40 -16.46 5.66
CA GLN A 102 15.96 -16.55 7.06
C GLN A 102 14.84 -15.56 7.35
N TRP A 103 14.94 -14.34 6.81
CA TRP A 103 13.86 -13.38 6.91
C TRP A 103 12.58 -13.87 6.20
N LEU A 104 12.67 -14.41 4.99
CA LEU A 104 11.53 -15.01 4.29
C LEU A 104 10.91 -16.17 5.07
N ALA A 105 11.72 -17.05 5.66
CA ALA A 105 11.26 -18.13 6.51
C ALA A 105 10.55 -17.61 7.75
N LYS A 106 11.09 -16.55 8.38
CA LYS A 106 10.45 -15.87 9.51
C LYS A 106 9.09 -15.31 9.11
N VAL A 107 9.00 -14.58 7.99
CA VAL A 107 7.72 -14.03 7.49
C VAL A 107 6.71 -15.15 7.19
N GLY A 108 7.16 -16.28 6.64
CA GLY A 108 6.31 -17.45 6.42
C GLY A 108 5.79 -18.06 7.71
N TYR A 109 6.64 -18.22 8.72
CA TYR A 109 6.26 -18.69 10.05
C TYR A 109 5.31 -17.71 10.75
N GLU A 110 5.65 -16.42 10.74
CA GLU A 110 4.85 -15.32 11.26
C GLU A 110 3.42 -15.37 10.67
N ARG A 111 3.28 -15.69 9.38
CA ARG A 111 1.99 -15.81 8.74
C ARG A 111 1.18 -17.03 9.20
N ILE A 112 1.84 -18.13 9.55
CA ILE A 112 1.19 -19.32 10.12
C ILE A 112 0.69 -19.00 11.54
N GLU A 113 1.51 -18.35 12.36
CA GLU A 113 1.09 -17.90 13.70
C GLU A 113 -0.15 -17.01 13.63
N GLU A 114 -0.23 -16.08 12.66
CA GLU A 114 -1.41 -15.22 12.46
C GLU A 114 -2.68 -15.97 12.04
N LEU A 115 -2.55 -17.18 11.46
CA LEU A 115 -3.71 -18.01 11.13
C LEU A 115 -4.24 -18.74 12.37
N GLU A 116 -3.35 -19.09 13.30
CA GLU A 116 -3.69 -19.72 14.57
C GLU A 116 -4.22 -18.69 15.58
N ASP A 117 -3.58 -17.53 15.65
CA ASP A 117 -3.97 -16.39 16.49
C ASP A 117 -3.96 -15.08 15.68
N PRO A 118 -5.13 -14.66 15.16
CA PRO A 118 -5.26 -13.42 14.39
C PRO A 118 -4.90 -12.14 15.16
N GLU A 119 -4.94 -12.14 16.50
CA GLU A 119 -4.61 -10.98 17.33
C GLU A 119 -3.14 -10.57 17.15
N ILE A 120 -2.25 -11.55 16.98
CA ILE A 120 -0.83 -11.34 16.66
C ILE A 120 -0.68 -10.45 15.41
N GLY A 121 -1.55 -10.63 14.41
CA GLY A 121 -1.54 -9.82 13.19
C GLY A 121 -1.90 -8.35 13.47
N ILE A 122 -2.81 -8.09 14.41
CA ILE A 122 -3.19 -6.73 14.84
C ILE A 122 -2.03 -6.08 15.58
N ASP A 123 -1.39 -6.79 16.50
CA ASP A 123 -0.24 -6.28 17.25
C ASP A 123 0.94 -5.92 16.34
N ARG A 124 1.26 -6.80 15.38
CA ARG A 124 2.30 -6.53 14.37
C ARG A 124 1.96 -5.34 13.48
N LEU A 125 0.68 -5.17 13.13
CA LEU A 125 0.22 -4.00 12.38
C LEU A 125 0.45 -2.72 13.21
N MET A 126 0.10 -2.74 14.49
CA MET A 126 0.34 -1.61 15.41
C MET A 126 1.83 -1.28 15.53
N GLU A 127 2.67 -2.29 15.74
CA GLU A 127 4.12 -2.12 15.74
C GLU A 127 4.66 -1.54 14.43
N THR A 128 4.10 -1.98 13.30
CA THR A 128 4.50 -1.49 11.97
C THR A 128 4.21 -0.01 11.82
N TYR A 129 3.05 0.47 12.27
CA TYR A 129 2.76 1.90 12.29
C TYR A 129 3.67 2.65 13.28
N LEU A 130 3.94 2.10 14.46
CA LEU A 130 4.87 2.72 15.42
C LEU A 130 6.28 2.89 14.83
N LYS A 131 6.81 1.85 14.17
CA LYS A 131 8.12 1.87 13.49
C LYS A 131 8.15 2.87 12.33
N LYS A 132 7.01 3.12 11.69
CA LYS A 132 6.86 4.17 10.67
C LYS A 132 6.75 5.58 11.26
N GLY A 133 6.72 5.74 12.59
CA GLY A 133 6.69 7.04 13.28
C GLY A 133 5.29 7.55 13.63
N TYR A 134 4.24 6.75 13.44
CA TYR A 134 2.88 7.18 13.80
C TYR A 134 2.67 7.14 15.31
N SER A 135 1.93 8.11 15.85
CA SER A 135 1.58 8.14 17.28
C SER A 135 0.52 7.09 17.62
N ARG A 136 0.56 6.53 18.83
CA ARG A 136 -0.46 5.58 19.35
C ARG A 136 -1.89 6.10 19.20
N SER A 137 -2.13 7.38 19.48
CA SER A 137 -3.47 7.99 19.30
C SER A 137 -3.96 7.91 17.85
N TRP A 138 -3.10 8.23 16.88
CA TRP A 138 -3.43 8.13 15.46
C TRP A 138 -3.68 6.66 15.07
N ILE A 139 -2.87 5.72 15.57
CA ILE A 139 -3.03 4.29 15.29
C ILE A 139 -4.38 3.77 15.80
N ASN A 140 -4.73 4.08 17.05
CA ASN A 140 -6.03 3.70 17.62
C ASN A 140 -7.20 4.29 16.82
N GLN A 141 -7.07 5.55 16.39
CA GLN A 141 -8.07 6.18 15.53
C GLN A 141 -8.16 5.49 14.16
N ARG A 142 -7.01 5.08 13.60
CA ARG A 142 -6.96 4.37 12.33
C ARG A 142 -7.63 3.00 12.43
N LEU A 143 -7.41 2.25 13.50
CA LEU A 143 -8.09 0.97 13.74
C LEU A 143 -9.62 1.15 13.81
N LYS A 144 -10.10 2.15 14.56
CA LYS A 144 -11.54 2.49 14.59
C LYS A 144 -12.08 2.87 13.21
N SER A 145 -11.32 3.59 12.40
CA SER A 145 -11.75 3.90 11.03
C SER A 145 -11.88 2.65 10.13
N ILE A 146 -11.12 1.58 10.41
CA ILE A 146 -11.26 0.31 9.67
C ILE A 146 -12.59 -0.35 10.02
N GLU A 147 -12.97 -0.37 11.29
CA GLU A 147 -14.26 -0.87 11.77
C GLU A 147 -15.43 -0.11 11.12
N ILE A 148 -15.46 1.22 11.21
CA ILE A 148 -16.51 2.05 10.60
C ILE A 148 -16.61 1.83 9.08
N ARG A 149 -15.46 1.73 8.40
CA ARG A 149 -15.44 1.44 6.97
C ARG A 149 -15.97 0.04 6.66
N LYS A 150 -15.66 -0.95 7.51
CA LYS A 150 -16.13 -2.32 7.33
C LYS A 150 -17.65 -2.38 7.45
N GLU A 151 -18.21 -1.70 8.45
CA GLU A 151 -19.66 -1.59 8.63
C GLU A 151 -20.37 -0.97 7.40
N LEU A 152 -19.81 0.11 6.84
CA LEU A 152 -20.33 0.70 5.61
C LEU A 152 -20.29 -0.28 4.43
N THR A 153 -19.18 -1.00 4.26
CA THR A 153 -19.06 -1.96 3.16
C THR A 153 -19.97 -3.18 3.34
N ASP A 154 -20.22 -3.60 4.58
CA ASP A 154 -21.15 -4.69 4.87
C ASP A 154 -22.59 -4.28 4.57
N GLU A 155 -22.96 -3.04 4.92
CA GLU A 155 -24.24 -2.46 4.53
C GLU A 155 -24.38 -2.41 3.00
N TRP A 156 -23.35 -1.96 2.26
CA TRP A 156 -23.38 -2.00 0.79
C TRP A 156 -23.54 -3.41 0.23
N GLU A 157 -22.85 -4.40 0.79
CA GLU A 157 -23.03 -5.81 0.41
C GLU A 157 -24.48 -6.28 0.66
N ASN A 158 -25.06 -5.94 1.81
CA ASN A 158 -26.46 -6.24 2.14
C ASN A 158 -27.46 -5.57 1.18
N ARG A 159 -27.09 -4.41 0.60
CA ARG A 159 -27.86 -3.70 -0.43
C ARG A 159 -27.61 -4.16 -1.86
N GLY A 160 -26.82 -5.23 -2.04
CA GLY A 160 -26.52 -5.79 -3.36
C GLY A 160 -25.57 -4.92 -4.20
N VAL A 161 -24.83 -3.99 -3.58
CA VAL A 161 -23.80 -3.21 -4.26
C VAL A 161 -22.60 -4.12 -4.55
N GLN A 162 -22.10 -4.08 -5.77
CA GLN A 162 -21.01 -4.95 -6.23
C GLN A 162 -19.65 -4.50 -5.69
N LYS A 163 -18.88 -5.45 -5.16
CA LYS A 163 -17.49 -5.22 -4.74
C LYS A 163 -16.63 -4.80 -5.92
N GLY A 164 -15.68 -3.89 -5.68
CA GLY A 164 -14.78 -3.35 -6.71
C GLY A 164 -15.23 -1.98 -7.21
N THR A 165 -15.72 -1.90 -8.45
CA THR A 165 -15.99 -0.63 -9.14
C THR A 165 -17.07 0.20 -8.45
N GLU A 166 -18.19 -0.41 -8.06
CA GLU A 166 -19.29 0.33 -7.40
C GLU A 166 -18.85 0.87 -6.04
N TYR A 167 -18.13 0.08 -5.24
CA TYR A 167 -17.57 0.53 -3.96
C TYR A 167 -16.60 1.70 -4.14
N ALA A 168 -15.79 1.67 -5.20
CA ALA A 168 -14.87 2.76 -5.52
C ALA A 168 -15.64 4.04 -5.87
N ILE A 169 -16.71 3.94 -6.66
CA ILE A 169 -17.58 5.08 -7.01
C ILE A 169 -18.25 5.65 -5.76
N LEU A 170 -18.87 4.82 -4.92
CA LEU A 170 -19.53 5.30 -3.69
C LEU A 170 -18.52 5.93 -2.72
N THR A 171 -17.35 5.32 -2.55
CA THR A 171 -16.27 5.89 -1.74
C THR A 171 -15.82 7.25 -2.30
N ASP A 172 -15.72 7.40 -3.62
CA ASP A 172 -15.35 8.66 -4.27
C ASP A 172 -16.42 9.74 -4.08
N GLU A 173 -17.71 9.37 -4.17
CA GLU A 173 -18.83 10.29 -3.91
C GLU A 173 -18.85 10.78 -2.46
N ILE A 174 -18.65 9.89 -1.47
CA ILE A 174 -18.51 10.27 -0.06
C ILE A 174 -17.34 11.24 0.09
N THR A 175 -16.15 10.86 -0.42
CA THR A 175 -14.92 11.63 -0.30
C THR A 175 -15.07 13.02 -0.91
N LYS A 176 -15.68 13.10 -2.09
CA LYS A 176 -15.93 14.35 -2.80
C LYS A 176 -16.94 15.23 -2.06
N ALA A 177 -18.00 14.66 -1.52
CA ALA A 177 -19.02 15.40 -0.81
C ALA A 177 -18.48 16.05 0.47
N TRP A 178 -17.62 15.38 1.23
CA TRP A 178 -17.08 15.94 2.48
C TRP A 178 -15.83 16.81 2.26
N SER A 179 -14.90 16.37 1.42
CA SER A 179 -13.58 17.03 1.25
C SER A 179 -13.54 18.02 0.10
N GLY A 180 -14.49 17.95 -0.84
CA GLY A 180 -14.45 18.67 -2.11
C GLY A 180 -13.51 18.07 -3.15
N ASN A 181 -12.82 16.96 -2.84
CA ASN A 181 -11.88 16.28 -3.74
C ASN A 181 -12.35 14.85 -4.03
N THR A 182 -12.16 14.40 -5.27
CA THR A 182 -12.17 12.96 -5.57
C THR A 182 -10.97 12.29 -4.89
N VAL A 183 -11.03 10.99 -4.63
CA VAL A 183 -9.94 10.19 -4.06
C VAL A 183 -8.65 10.40 -4.86
N LYS A 184 -8.73 10.42 -6.20
CA LYS A 184 -7.57 10.66 -7.07
C LYS A 184 -7.00 12.07 -6.90
N SER A 185 -7.84 13.11 -6.92
CA SER A 185 -7.40 14.49 -6.69
C SER A 185 -6.79 14.65 -5.29
N TYR A 186 -7.36 13.97 -4.30
CA TYR A 186 -6.91 14.06 -2.91
C TYR A 186 -5.56 13.36 -2.70
N LYS A 187 -5.35 12.18 -3.32
CA LYS A 187 -4.03 11.54 -3.36
C LYS A 187 -2.98 12.46 -4.00
N ASN A 188 -3.31 13.09 -5.12
CA ASN A 188 -2.41 14.04 -5.79
C ASN A 188 -2.09 15.25 -4.90
N LEU A 189 -3.09 15.83 -4.22
CA LEU A 189 -2.91 16.96 -3.29
C LEU A 189 -1.90 16.62 -2.18
N LYS A 190 -1.89 15.37 -1.71
CA LYS A 190 -0.97 14.88 -0.67
C LYS A 190 0.34 14.31 -1.22
N GLY A 191 0.55 14.35 -2.54
CA GLY A 191 1.74 13.82 -3.20
C GLY A 191 1.87 12.29 -3.18
N LEU A 192 0.74 11.58 -3.07
CA LEU A 192 0.71 10.12 -2.94
C LEU A 192 0.64 9.45 -4.32
N LYS A 193 1.32 8.32 -4.46
CA LYS A 193 1.24 7.43 -5.62
C LYS A 193 0.45 6.17 -5.24
N LYS A 194 1.13 5.20 -4.63
CA LYS A 194 0.54 3.91 -4.22
C LYS A 194 0.03 3.92 -2.78
N GLU A 195 0.42 4.93 -2.03
CA GLU A 195 0.12 5.03 -0.61
C GLU A 195 -1.39 5.13 -0.37
N ASN A 196 -1.82 4.57 0.76
CA ASN A 196 -3.20 4.66 1.20
C ASN A 196 -3.51 6.12 1.59
N LEU A 197 -4.64 6.65 1.12
CA LEU A 197 -5.05 8.02 1.41
C LEU A 197 -5.33 8.22 2.91
N ARG A 198 -6.04 7.29 3.56
CA ARG A 198 -6.41 7.38 4.99
C ARG A 198 -5.19 7.33 5.87
N ASP A 199 -4.17 6.54 5.49
CA ASP A 199 -2.91 6.49 6.25
C ASP A 199 -2.12 7.81 6.18
N ASN A 200 -2.47 8.70 5.25
CA ASN A 200 -1.84 10.01 5.07
C ASN A 200 -2.78 11.17 5.41
N MET A 201 -3.95 10.89 6.00
CA MET A 201 -4.85 11.89 6.54
C MET A 201 -4.38 12.33 7.93
N THR A 202 -4.53 13.62 8.22
CA THR A 202 -4.44 14.18 9.57
C THR A 202 -5.54 13.61 10.47
N ASN A 203 -5.40 13.77 11.79
CA ASN A 203 -6.43 13.32 12.75
C ASN A 203 -7.83 13.86 12.42
N MET A 204 -7.93 15.15 12.06
CA MET A 204 -9.23 15.78 11.75
C MET A 204 -9.81 15.29 10.41
N GLU A 205 -8.96 15.10 9.40
CA GLU A 205 -9.38 14.48 8.14
C GLU A 205 -9.89 13.05 8.36
N LEU A 206 -9.25 12.26 9.23
CA LEU A 206 -9.72 10.92 9.61
C LEU A 206 -11.06 10.96 10.35
N VAL A 207 -11.25 11.86 11.33
CA VAL A 207 -12.53 11.99 12.04
C VAL A 207 -13.66 12.33 11.07
N LEU A 208 -13.44 13.31 10.17
CA LEU A 208 -14.46 13.70 9.20
C LEU A 208 -14.76 12.59 8.19
N ASN A 209 -13.73 11.84 7.76
CA ASN A 209 -13.94 10.68 6.90
C ASN A 209 -14.77 9.59 7.61
N MET A 210 -14.49 9.31 8.88
CA MET A 210 -15.27 8.37 9.69
C MET A 210 -16.72 8.86 9.86
N LEU A 211 -16.93 10.14 10.13
CA LEU A 211 -18.28 10.73 10.23
C LEU A 211 -19.03 10.59 8.90
N ALA A 212 -18.36 10.83 7.78
CA ALA A 212 -18.96 10.66 6.46
C ALA A 212 -19.39 9.20 6.21
N GLU A 213 -18.51 8.25 6.53
CA GLU A 213 -18.78 6.81 6.36
C GLU A 213 -19.91 6.34 7.29
N ALA A 214 -19.82 6.65 8.59
CA ALA A 214 -20.84 6.27 9.58
C ALA A 214 -22.22 6.85 9.25
N THR A 215 -22.29 8.14 8.89
CA THR A 215 -23.58 8.75 8.52
C THR A 215 -24.15 8.18 7.23
N THR A 216 -23.32 7.84 6.24
CA THR A 216 -23.80 7.10 5.06
C THR A 216 -24.38 5.74 5.45
N THR A 217 -23.72 4.99 6.32
CA THR A 217 -24.22 3.70 6.83
C THR A 217 -25.57 3.86 7.51
N GLU A 218 -25.68 4.78 8.47
CA GLU A 218 -26.92 5.00 9.23
C GLU A 218 -28.08 5.42 8.32
N ILE A 219 -27.83 6.31 7.35
CA ILE A 219 -28.86 6.70 6.37
C ILE A 219 -29.26 5.51 5.47
N SER A 220 -28.31 4.65 5.09
CA SER A 220 -28.60 3.47 4.29
C SER A 220 -29.46 2.45 5.04
N LYS A 221 -29.16 2.22 6.32
CA LYS A 221 -29.97 1.35 7.19
C LYS A 221 -31.40 1.88 7.35
N GLU A 222 -31.60 3.19 7.43
CA GLU A 222 -32.95 3.76 7.53
C GLU A 222 -33.69 3.74 6.19
N LYS A 223 -33.04 4.15 5.10
CA LYS A 223 -33.69 4.34 3.79
C LYS A 223 -33.79 3.07 2.94
N GLN A 224 -32.99 2.06 3.25
CA GLN A 224 -32.99 0.75 2.62
C GLN A 224 -32.97 0.84 1.06
N PRO A 225 -31.91 1.45 0.47
CA PRO A 225 -31.85 1.70 -0.97
C PRO A 225 -31.89 0.40 -1.79
N ASN A 226 -32.67 0.41 -2.88
CA ASN A 226 -32.91 -0.79 -3.69
C ASN A 226 -32.03 -0.89 -4.95
N ASN A 227 -31.29 0.16 -5.28
CA ASN A 227 -30.42 0.19 -6.46
C ASN A 227 -29.18 1.05 -6.24
N PHE A 228 -28.23 0.94 -7.17
CA PHE A 228 -26.96 1.66 -7.10
C PHE A 228 -27.12 3.18 -7.08
N ASN A 229 -28.08 3.75 -7.82
CA ASN A 229 -28.28 5.20 -7.87
C ASN A 229 -28.81 5.77 -6.55
N GLU A 230 -29.68 5.03 -5.86
CA GLU A 230 -30.13 5.38 -4.51
C GLU A 230 -28.98 5.30 -3.50
N ASN A 231 -28.17 4.23 -3.55
CA ASN A 231 -26.96 4.10 -2.73
C ASN A 231 -25.99 5.27 -3.00
N LYS A 232 -25.85 5.69 -4.26
CA LYS A 232 -25.05 6.86 -4.65
C LYS A 232 -25.58 8.16 -4.06
N ALA A 233 -26.91 8.35 -4.04
CA ALA A 233 -27.53 9.50 -3.41
C ALA A 233 -27.30 9.51 -1.88
N ILE A 234 -27.33 8.34 -1.23
CA ILE A 234 -27.08 8.18 0.20
C ILE A 234 -25.61 8.43 0.54
N ALA A 235 -24.68 7.92 -0.26
CA ALA A 235 -23.25 8.24 -0.18
C ALA A 235 -23.00 9.75 -0.21
N LYS A 236 -23.63 10.46 -1.15
CA LYS A 236 -23.56 11.93 -1.22
C LYS A 236 -24.15 12.61 0.01
N GLN A 237 -25.26 12.10 0.56
CA GLN A 237 -25.89 12.66 1.77
C GLN A 237 -24.98 12.56 2.99
N GLY A 238 -24.46 11.36 3.31
CA GLY A 238 -23.55 11.18 4.45
C GLY A 238 -22.27 12.00 4.30
N GLY A 239 -21.67 12.00 3.10
CA GLY A 239 -20.54 12.89 2.82
C GLY A 239 -20.87 14.38 2.95
N THR A 240 -22.09 14.82 2.61
CA THR A 240 -22.50 16.22 2.77
C THR A 240 -22.61 16.61 4.24
N ILE A 241 -23.07 15.72 5.12
CA ILE A 241 -23.14 15.98 6.58
C ILE A 241 -21.73 16.24 7.13
N ALA A 242 -20.77 15.39 6.80
CA ALA A 242 -19.37 15.60 7.18
C ALA A 242 -18.78 16.85 6.53
N GLY A 243 -19.13 17.15 5.27
CA GLY A 243 -18.69 18.36 4.57
C GLY A 243 -19.20 19.65 5.20
N ASN A 244 -20.45 19.66 5.67
CA ASN A 244 -21.03 20.77 6.41
C ASN A 244 -20.33 20.94 7.77
N THR A 245 -20.11 19.84 8.48
CA THR A 245 -19.35 19.84 9.75
C THR A 245 -17.94 20.40 9.55
N ARG A 246 -17.23 19.96 8.51
CA ARG A 246 -15.92 20.50 8.13
C ARG A 246 -15.98 22.01 7.95
N LYS A 247 -16.90 22.52 7.11
CA LYS A 247 -17.03 23.96 6.84
C LYS A 247 -17.29 24.77 8.10
N GLN A 248 -18.09 24.24 9.02
CA GLN A 248 -18.35 24.90 10.31
C GLN A 248 -17.09 24.99 11.17
N ILE A 249 -16.30 23.90 11.25
CA ILE A 249 -15.03 23.90 11.98
C ILE A 249 -14.04 24.88 11.34
N GLU A 250 -13.90 24.86 10.02
CA GLU A 250 -13.01 25.77 9.28
C GLU A 250 -13.41 27.24 9.50
N ALA A 251 -14.70 27.55 9.50
CA ALA A 251 -15.21 28.90 9.77
C ALA A 251 -14.92 29.38 11.21
N LYS A 252 -14.94 28.48 12.20
CA LYS A 252 -14.66 28.81 13.60
C LYS A 252 -13.17 28.87 13.93
N THR A 253 -12.37 28.05 13.27
CA THR A 253 -10.92 27.94 13.55
C THR A 253 -10.07 28.82 12.63
N GLY A 254 -10.60 29.25 11.49
CA GLY A 254 -9.86 29.98 10.46
C GLY A 254 -8.84 29.12 9.69
N LYS A 255 -8.76 27.81 9.97
CA LYS A 255 -7.78 26.90 9.37
C LYS A 255 -8.49 25.90 8.46
N LYS A 256 -7.94 25.64 7.28
CA LYS A 256 -8.41 24.57 6.39
C LYS A 256 -8.06 23.21 6.98
N ILE A 257 -9.01 22.28 6.94
CA ILE A 257 -8.82 20.91 7.41
C ILE A 257 -8.23 20.03 6.31
N VAL A 258 -8.72 20.19 5.08
CA VAL A 258 -8.19 19.46 3.92
C VAL A 258 -6.91 20.14 3.47
N THR A 259 -5.79 19.45 3.64
CA THR A 259 -4.44 20.00 3.36
C THR A 259 -3.56 19.02 2.58
N SER A 260 -2.45 19.52 2.04
CA SER A 260 -1.41 18.73 1.40
C SER A 260 -0.52 17.96 2.39
N LEU A 261 -0.72 18.13 3.71
CA LEU A 261 0.03 17.40 4.74
C LEU A 261 -0.24 15.90 4.62
N ASN A 262 0.83 15.13 4.55
CA ASN A 262 0.84 13.67 4.49
C ASN A 262 1.54 13.11 5.73
N ALA A 263 1.58 11.78 5.89
CA ALA A 263 2.15 11.19 7.10
C ALA A 263 3.61 11.58 7.32
N GLN A 264 4.43 11.61 6.26
CA GLN A 264 5.85 11.93 6.37
C GLN A 264 6.11 13.38 6.82
N SER A 265 5.32 14.33 6.33
CA SER A 265 5.41 15.73 6.78
C SER A 265 4.97 15.87 8.24
N GLN A 266 3.86 15.22 8.62
CA GLN A 266 3.36 15.23 10.00
C GLN A 266 4.34 14.61 11.01
N ILE A 267 5.10 13.57 10.59
CA ILE A 267 6.11 12.92 11.44
C ILE A 267 7.35 13.82 11.60
N LYS A 268 7.80 14.47 10.52
CA LYS A 268 8.97 15.36 10.55
C LYS A 268 8.76 16.61 11.41
N ASP A 269 7.55 17.15 11.42
CA ASP A 269 7.24 18.33 12.25
C ASP A 269 7.28 18.01 13.74
N LYS A 270 6.90 16.79 14.15
CA LYS A 270 6.97 16.34 15.56
C LYS A 270 8.39 16.08 16.07
N THR A 271 9.35 15.88 15.19
CA THR A 271 10.77 15.70 15.55
C THR A 271 11.54 17.01 15.69
N LYS A 272 10.91 18.15 15.36
CA LYS A 272 11.48 19.51 15.49
C LYS A 272 11.01 20.26 16.74
N GLU A 273 10.04 19.70 17.46
CA GLU A 273 9.64 20.10 18.82
C GLU A 273 10.36 19.22 19.84
#